data_AF-A0A4Y7U3C9-F1
#
_entry.id   AF-A0A4Y7U3C9-F1
#
_cell.length_a   1.000
_cell.length_b   1.000
_cell.length_c   1.000
_cell.angle_alpha   90.00
_cell.angle_beta   90.00
_cell.angle_gamma   90.00
#
_symmetry.space_group_name_H-M   'P 1'
#
loop_
_entity.id
_entity.type
_entity.pdbx_description
1 polymer ?
#
loop_
_entity_poly.entity_id
_entity_poly.type
_entity_poly.pdbx_seq_one_letter_code
_entity_poly.pdbx_strand_id
1 'polypeptide(L)'
;DAIYVAGANRIGHGVDIAYEANSYDLLRYMAKNTIPIEINLTSNEFILKVKENRHPFSLYREFNVPIVISTDDAGILRTNMTEQYVLLAKRYPDVPYATIK
;
A
#
# COMPACT_ATOMS: atom_id res chain seq x y z
N ASP A 1 -12.37 -3.21 11.38
CA ASP A 1 -12.18 -4.32 12.33
C ASP A 1 -10.74 -4.76 12.55
N ALA A 2 -9.94 -5.01 11.50
CA ALA A 2 -8.56 -5.49 11.66
C ALA A 2 -7.73 -4.66 12.68
N ILE A 3 -7.80 -3.33 12.60
CA ILE A 3 -7.06 -2.45 13.51
C ILE A 3 -7.72 -2.37 14.89
N TYR A 4 -9.00 -1.96 14.96
CA TYR A 4 -9.65 -1.62 16.22
C TYR A 4 -10.12 -2.82 17.06
N VAL A 5 -10.37 -3.97 16.41
CA VAL A 5 -10.90 -5.17 17.08
C VAL A 5 -9.81 -6.23 17.19
N ALA A 6 -9.15 -6.57 16.08
CA ALA A 6 -8.13 -7.61 16.06
C ALA A 6 -6.73 -7.12 16.46
N GLY A 7 -6.52 -5.81 16.62
CA GLY A 7 -5.24 -5.24 17.04
C GLY A 7 -4.13 -5.39 15.99
N ALA A 8 -4.47 -5.42 14.70
CA ALA A 8 -3.50 -5.61 13.63
C ALA A 8 -2.43 -4.49 13.64
N ASN A 9 -1.16 -4.90 13.65
CA ASN A 9 -0.03 -3.97 13.66
C ASN A 9 0.40 -3.52 12.25
N ARG A 10 -0.09 -4.19 11.20
CA ARG A 10 0.10 -3.85 9.78
C ARG A 10 -1.13 -4.25 9.00
N ILE A 11 -1.37 -3.64 7.85
CA ILE A 11 -2.49 -3.97 6.97
C ILE A 11 -1.97 -4.36 5.59
N GLY A 12 -2.29 -5.58 5.16
CA GLY A 12 -1.94 -6.09 3.83
C GLY A 12 -2.86 -5.55 2.74
N HIS A 13 -2.29 -5.18 1.59
CA HIS A 13 -2.96 -4.63 0.40
C HIS A 13 -3.66 -3.28 0.62
N GLY A 14 -4.69 -3.26 1.46
CA GLY A 14 -5.50 -2.10 1.80
C GLY A 14 -6.24 -1.45 0.64
N VAL A 15 -6.38 -2.06 -0.53
CA VAL A 15 -6.91 -1.36 -1.72
C VAL A 15 -8.29 -0.72 -1.53
N ASP A 16 -9.08 -1.21 -0.56
CA ASP A 16 -10.43 -0.73 -0.28
C ASP A 16 -10.54 0.27 0.88
N ILE A 17 -9.44 0.61 1.58
CA ILE A 17 -9.49 1.55 2.73
C ILE A 17 -10.13 2.89 2.35
N ALA A 18 -9.95 3.35 1.11
CA ALA A 18 -10.54 4.60 0.63
C ALA A 18 -12.08 4.61 0.64
N TYR A 19 -12.73 3.43 0.63
CA TYR A 19 -14.18 3.26 0.62
C TYR A 19 -14.78 2.97 2.01
N GLU A 20 -13.95 2.87 3.04
CA GLU A 20 -14.42 2.72 4.42
C GLU A 20 -15.19 3.96 4.87
N ALA A 21 -16.25 3.76 5.66
CA ALA A 21 -17.14 4.85 6.09
C ALA A 21 -16.40 6.00 6.82
N ASN A 22 -15.34 5.68 7.56
CA ASN A 22 -14.50 6.64 8.29
C ASN A 22 -13.04 6.59 7.84
N SER A 23 -12.80 6.43 6.53
CA SER A 23 -11.48 6.22 5.94
C SER A 23 -10.43 7.25 6.37
N TYR A 24 -10.75 8.54 6.39
CA TYR A 24 -9.80 9.58 6.80
C TYR A 24 -9.38 9.51 8.27
N ASP A 25 -10.32 9.22 9.18
CA ASP A 25 -9.99 9.06 10.59
C ASP A 25 -9.19 7.78 10.83
N LEU A 26 -9.49 6.71 10.08
CA LEU A 26 -8.70 5.49 10.06
C LEU A 26 -7.26 5.77 9.59
N LEU A 27 -7.08 6.50 8.50
CA LEU A 27 -5.75 6.85 7.96
C LEU A 27 -4.94 7.69 8.94
N ARG A 28 -5.56 8.71 9.56
CA ARG A 28 -4.92 9.51 10.63
C ARG A 28 -4.53 8.64 11.82
N TYR A 29 -5.39 7.70 12.20
CA TYR A 29 -5.10 6.76 13.27
C TYR A 29 -3.92 5.84 12.91
N MET A 30 -3.89 5.30 11.69
CA MET A 30 -2.78 4.48 11.21
C MET A 30 -1.46 5.24 11.22
N ALA A 31 -1.45 6.48 10.71
CA ALA A 31 -0.25 7.34 10.72
C ALA A 31 0.23 7.62 12.15
N LYS A 32 -0.68 8.05 13.04
CA LYS A 32 -0.36 8.36 14.45
C LYS A 32 0.22 7.16 15.21
N ASN A 33 -0.31 5.96 14.95
CA ASN A 33 0.11 4.73 15.64
C ASN A 33 1.15 3.93 14.86
N THR A 34 1.68 4.48 13.76
CA THR A 34 2.71 3.86 12.92
C THR A 34 2.31 2.45 12.46
N ILE A 35 1.05 2.27 12.06
CA ILE A 35 0.52 1.02 11.49
C ILE A 35 0.73 1.10 9.97
N PRO A 36 1.74 0.40 9.40
CA PRO A 36 2.02 0.47 7.99
C PRO A 36 0.96 -0.25 7.15
N ILE A 37 0.85 0.19 5.90
CA ILE A 37 0.21 -0.52 4.82
C ILE A 37 1.24 -1.25 3.95
N GLU A 38 1.00 -2.51 3.64
CA GLU A 38 1.82 -3.32 2.73
C GLU A 38 1.24 -3.23 1.31
N ILE A 39 2.02 -2.71 0.38
CA ILE A 39 1.63 -2.49 -1.01
C ILE A 39 2.24 -3.57 -1.91
N ASN A 40 1.35 -4.38 -2.48
CA ASN A 40 1.65 -5.52 -3.32
C ASN A 40 1.31 -5.18 -4.79
N LEU A 41 2.10 -4.33 -5.44
CA LEU A 41 1.71 -3.68 -6.72
C LEU A 41 1.35 -4.66 -7.85
N THR A 42 2.14 -5.71 -8.02
CA THR A 42 1.89 -6.72 -9.07
C THR A 42 0.71 -7.62 -8.70
N SER A 43 0.59 -8.02 -7.43
CA SER A 43 -0.52 -8.82 -6.93
C SER A 43 -1.86 -8.09 -7.06
N ASN A 44 -1.91 -6.81 -6.65
CA ASN A 44 -3.10 -5.97 -6.74
C ASN A 44 -3.59 -5.80 -8.19
N GLU A 45 -2.66 -5.67 -9.14
CA GLU A 45 -3.04 -5.62 -10.56
C GLU A 45 -3.53 -6.99 -11.06
N PHE A 46 -2.84 -8.07 -10.67
CA PHE A 46 -3.15 -9.41 -11.16
C PHE A 46 -4.50 -9.93 -10.64
N ILE A 47 -4.72 -9.85 -9.33
CA ILE A 47 -5.89 -10.43 -8.65
C ILE A 47 -7.04 -9.43 -8.61
N LEU A 48 -6.79 -8.23 -8.08
CA LEU A 48 -7.84 -7.25 -7.77
C LEU A 48 -8.10 -6.30 -8.95
N LYS A 49 -7.28 -6.38 -10.01
CA LYS A 49 -7.32 -5.48 -11.17
C LYS A 49 -7.17 -4.01 -10.78
N VAL A 50 -6.48 -3.72 -9.67
CA VAL A 50 -6.21 -2.36 -9.17
C VAL A 50 -4.78 -1.95 -9.50
N LYS A 51 -4.61 -0.82 -10.19
CA LYS A 51 -3.28 -0.30 -10.58
C LYS A 51 -3.30 1.21 -10.78
N GLU A 52 -2.10 1.81 -10.77
CA GLU A 52 -1.87 3.22 -11.08
C GLU A 52 -2.82 4.11 -10.26
N ASN A 53 -3.58 4.99 -10.92
CA ASN A 53 -4.50 5.94 -10.29
C ASN A 53 -5.69 5.28 -9.59
N ARG A 54 -6.00 4.01 -9.88
CA ARG A 54 -7.03 3.26 -9.15
C ARG A 54 -6.53 2.75 -7.81
N HIS A 55 -5.22 2.64 -7.62
CA HIS A 55 -4.64 2.19 -6.37
C HIS A 55 -4.54 3.37 -5.39
N PRO A 56 -4.97 3.23 -4.12
CA PRO A 56 -4.97 4.32 -3.13
C PRO A 56 -3.57 4.68 -2.60
N PHE A 57 -2.51 4.42 -3.37
CA PHE A 57 -1.12 4.63 -2.93
C PHE A 57 -0.87 6.09 -2.54
N SER A 58 -1.29 7.05 -3.38
CA SER A 58 -1.08 8.48 -3.12
C SER A 58 -1.85 8.96 -1.89
N LEU A 59 -3.03 8.38 -1.61
CA LEU A 59 -3.82 8.69 -0.42
C LEU A 59 -3.07 8.33 0.86
N TYR A 60 -2.41 7.17 0.91
CA TYR A 60 -1.58 6.79 2.05
C TYR A 60 -0.42 7.76 2.28
N ARG A 61 0.22 8.22 1.19
CA ARG A 61 1.29 9.20 1.27
C ARG A 61 0.79 10.54 1.81
N GLU A 62 -0.34 11.03 1.31
CA GLU A 62 -0.94 12.30 1.74
C GLU A 62 -1.25 12.30 3.25
N PHE A 63 -1.70 11.17 3.78
CA PHE A 63 -1.99 11.01 5.21
C PHE A 63 -0.77 10.62 6.06
N ASN A 64 0.43 10.52 5.48
CA ASN A 64 1.65 10.05 6.14
C ASN A 64 1.52 8.67 6.80
N VAL A 65 0.72 7.78 6.20
CA VAL A 65 0.67 6.38 6.62
C VAL A 65 1.99 5.71 6.20
N PRO A 66 2.68 4.97 7.09
CA PRO A 66 3.89 4.26 6.70
C PRO A 66 3.59 3.23 5.61
N ILE A 67 4.43 3.15 4.58
CA ILE A 67 4.24 2.25 3.44
C ILE A 67 5.39 1.24 3.40
N VAL A 68 5.05 -0.03 3.20
CA VAL A 68 6.00 -1.11 2.93
C VAL A 68 5.70 -1.68 1.56
N ILE A 69 6.73 -1.93 0.74
CA ILE A 69 6.58 -2.59 -0.56
C ILE A 69 6.87 -4.09 -0.40
N SER A 70 6.05 -4.94 -1.01
CA SER A 70 6.23 -6.39 -0.98
C SER A 70 5.84 -7.04 -2.31
N THR A 71 6.31 -8.27 -2.55
CA THR A 71 5.97 -9.05 -3.73
C THR A 71 4.66 -9.81 -3.61
N ASP A 72 4.16 -10.00 -2.39
CA ASP A 72 3.15 -11.02 -2.09
C ASP A 72 3.68 -12.40 -2.53
N ASP A 73 3.01 -13.10 -3.45
CA ASP A 73 3.41 -14.42 -3.95
C ASP A 73 4.37 -14.37 -5.15
N ALA A 74 5.64 -14.04 -4.91
CA ALA A 74 6.67 -13.89 -5.96
C ALA A 74 6.78 -15.09 -6.92
N GLY A 75 6.66 -16.33 -6.40
CA GLY A 75 6.77 -17.55 -7.20
C GLY A 75 5.58 -17.78 -8.14
N ILE A 76 4.37 -17.40 -7.72
CA ILE A 76 3.16 -17.51 -8.54
C ILE A 76 3.12 -16.40 -9.58
N LEU A 77 3.46 -15.17 -9.17
CA LEU A 77 3.41 -13.97 -10.01
C LEU A 77 4.64 -13.81 -10.91
N ARG A 78 5.67 -14.67 -10.74
CA ARG A 78 6.96 -14.61 -11.43
C ARG A 78 7.58 -13.21 -11.38
N THR A 79 7.61 -12.62 -10.19
CA THR A 79 8.16 -11.28 -9.93
C THR A 79 9.15 -11.29 -8.78
N ASN A 80 9.76 -10.14 -8.48
CA ASN A 80 10.71 -9.97 -7.39
C ASN A 80 10.65 -8.53 -6.83
N MET A 81 11.39 -8.28 -5.73
CA MET A 81 11.41 -6.97 -5.07
C MET A 81 11.93 -5.85 -5.98
N THR A 82 12.96 -6.11 -6.81
CA THR A 82 13.50 -5.12 -7.75
C THR A 82 12.42 -4.65 -8.72
N GLU A 83 11.64 -5.58 -9.27
CA GLU A 83 10.51 -5.26 -10.15
C GLU A 83 9.44 -4.43 -9.43
N GLN A 84 9.10 -4.74 -8.18
CA GLN A 84 8.12 -3.93 -7.43
C GLN A 84 8.61 -2.49 -7.26
N TYR A 85 9.88 -2.27 -6.95
CA TYR A 85 10.45 -0.93 -6.81
C TYR A 85 10.56 -0.19 -8.14
N VAL A 86 10.94 -0.87 -9.23
CA VAL A 86 10.91 -0.29 -10.58
C VAL A 86 9.49 0.12 -10.96
N LEU A 87 8.51 -0.73 -10.64
CA LEU A 87 7.10 -0.45 -10.90
C LEU A 87 6.58 0.72 -10.07
N LEU A 88 6.99 0.82 -8.80
CA LEU A 88 6.68 1.95 -7.93
C LEU A 88 7.19 3.26 -8.54
N ALA A 89 8.48 3.32 -8.90
CA ALA A 89 9.11 4.50 -9.49
C ALA A 89 8.45 4.88 -10.84
N LYS A 90 8.04 3.88 -11.63
CA LYS A 90 7.35 4.10 -12.91
C LYS A 90 5.93 4.64 -12.73
N ARG A 91 5.17 4.14 -11.75
CA ARG A 91 3.76 4.48 -11.54
C ARG A 91 3.56 5.78 -10.78
N TYR A 92 4.48 6.10 -9.88
CA TYR A 92 4.39 7.25 -8.98
C TYR A 92 5.68 8.07 -9.09
N PRO A 93 5.87 8.82 -10.21
CA PRO A 93 7.10 9.57 -10.46
C PRO A 93 7.31 10.75 -9.49
N ASP A 94 6.26 11.12 -8.76
CA ASP A 94 6.26 12.08 -7.66
C ASP A 94 6.82 11.48 -6.35
N VAL A 95 7.15 10.19 -6.31
CA VAL A 95 7.88 9.57 -5.20
C VAL A 95 9.37 9.82 -5.40
N PRO A 96 10.02 10.63 -4.54
CA PRO A 96 11.45 10.86 -4.66
C PRO A 96 12.23 9.56 -4.46
N TYR A 97 13.36 9.42 -5.17
CA TYR A 97 14.26 8.28 -4.97
C TYR A 97 14.70 8.10 -3.51
N ALA A 98 14.87 9.21 -2.78
CA ALA A 98 15.21 9.20 -1.36
C ALA A 98 14.11 8.62 -0.44
N THR A 99 12.88 8.48 -0.93
CA THR A 99 11.77 7.81 -0.21
C THR A 99 11.71 6.32 -0.53
N ILE A 100 12.31 5.90 -1.65
CA ILE A 100 12.34 4.53 -2.14
C ILE A 100 13.54 3.77 -1.55
N LYS A 101 14.66 4.47 -1.32
CA LYS A 101 15.92 3.95 -0.74
C LYS A 101 15.94 4.06 0.77
#